data_AF-A0A9P0GDX5-F1
#
_entry.id   AF-A0A9P0GDX5-F1
#
_cell.length_a   1.000
_cell.length_b   1.000
_cell.length_c   1.000
_cell.angle_alpha   90.00
_cell.angle_beta   90.00
_cell.angle_gamma   90.00
#
_symmetry.space_group_name_H-M   'P 1'
#
loop_
_entity.id
_entity.type
_entity.pdbx_description
1 polymer ?
#
loop_
_entity_poly.entity_id
_entity_poly.type
_entity_poly.pdbx_seq_one_letter_code
_entity_poly.pdbx_strand_id
1 'polypeptide(L)'
;MELRDNLITSKHDIAYLTDLYKLFNDVNLQLQGDDLNLIKTKNVAAAFVAKLQLYKRNMGRHKFNNFPSLSAIFFNINNDDLLVYGQHLENIHAVFKERVQDILSMDIPDCVLDPLSNVDTVR
;
A
#
# COMPACT_ATOMS: atom_id res chain seq x y z
N MET A 1 18.21 -4.92 32.08
CA MET A 1 18.49 -3.55 31.61
C MET A 1 18.44 -3.52 30.09
N GLU A 2 19.24 -4.37 29.44
CA GLU A 2 19.32 -4.54 27.98
C GLU A 2 17.97 -4.68 27.24
N LEU A 3 17.05 -5.54 27.69
CA LEU A 3 15.74 -5.70 27.04
C LEU A 3 14.90 -4.41 27.01
N ARG A 4 14.93 -3.64 28.09
CA ARG A 4 14.17 -2.38 28.20
C ARG A 4 14.72 -1.34 27.24
N ASP A 5 16.04 -1.23 27.16
CA ASP A 5 16.72 -0.23 26.34
C ASP A 5 16.61 -0.58 24.85
N ASN A 6 16.64 -1.87 24.49
CA ASN A 6 16.35 -2.35 23.15
C ASN A 6 14.90 -2.04 22.74
N LEU A 7 13.92 -2.26 23.62
CA LEU A 7 12.52 -1.94 23.34
C LEU A 7 12.28 -0.44 23.13
N ILE A 8 12.96 0.39 23.90
CA ILE A 8 12.92 1.86 23.77
C ILE A 8 13.47 2.27 22.41
N THR A 9 14.56 1.64 21.97
CA THR A 9 15.23 1.93 20.70
C THR A 9 14.38 1.50 19.50
N SER A 10 13.78 0.31 19.54
CA SER A 10 12.94 -0.22 18.45
C SER A 10 11.50 0.29 18.45
N LYS A 11 11.15 1.23 19.34
CA LYS A 11 9.76 1.69 19.51
C LYS A 11 9.17 2.28 18.23
N HIS A 12 9.93 3.10 17.51
CA HIS A 12 9.50 3.67 16.23
C HIS A 12 9.35 2.60 15.16
N ASP A 13 10.28 1.64 15.10
CA ASP A 13 10.23 0.54 14.13
C ASP A 13 8.99 -0.32 14.35
N ILE A 14 8.68 -0.66 15.60
CA ILE A 14 7.49 -1.43 15.96
C ILE A 14 6.22 -0.68 15.54
N ALA A 15 6.14 0.62 15.82
CA ALA A 15 4.98 1.42 15.45
C ALA A 15 4.81 1.53 13.93
N TYR A 16 5.89 1.79 13.21
CA TYR A 16 5.91 1.83 11.74
C TYR A 16 5.47 0.48 11.14
N LEU A 17 6.05 -0.63 11.60
CA LEU A 17 5.72 -1.97 11.12
C LEU A 17 4.28 -2.34 11.46
N THR A 18 3.79 -2.00 12.66
CA THR A 18 2.40 -2.25 13.07
C THR A 18 1.42 -1.61 12.07
N ASP A 19 1.64 -0.34 11.73
CA ASP A 19 0.80 0.36 10.77
C ASP A 19 0.96 -0.22 9.34
N LEU A 20 2.20 -0.53 8.93
CA LEU A 20 2.47 -1.12 7.62
C LEU A 20 1.78 -2.47 7.42
N TYR A 21 1.86 -3.37 8.41
CA TYR A 21 1.19 -4.66 8.36
C TYR A 21 -0.33 -4.53 8.36
N LYS A 22 -0.88 -3.52 9.02
CA LYS A 22 -2.29 -3.20 8.90
C LYS A 22 -2.67 -2.82 7.46
N LEU A 23 -1.88 -1.97 6.80
CA LEU A 23 -2.11 -1.61 5.40
C LEU A 23 -2.06 -2.84 4.47
N PHE A 24 -1.12 -3.76 4.70
CA PHE A 24 -1.07 -5.03 3.95
C PHE A 24 -2.29 -5.90 4.22
N ASN A 25 -2.71 -6.01 5.48
CA ASN A 25 -3.88 -6.79 5.85
C ASN A 25 -5.16 -6.24 5.21
N ASP A 26 -5.33 -4.92 5.19
CA ASP A 26 -6.48 -4.27 4.56
C ASP A 26 -6.56 -4.56 3.05
N VAL A 27 -5.41 -4.61 2.37
CA VAL A 27 -5.34 -5.00 0.94
C VAL A 27 -5.58 -6.49 0.78
N ASN A 28 -4.99 -7.32 1.65
CA ASN A 28 -5.16 -8.77 1.61
C ASN A 28 -6.63 -9.18 1.80
N LEU A 29 -7.34 -8.56 2.75
CA LEU A 29 -8.78 -8.75 2.94
C LEU A 29 -9.58 -8.36 1.69
N GLN A 30 -9.22 -7.25 1.04
CA GLN A 30 -9.84 -6.84 -0.23
C GLN A 30 -9.55 -7.80 -1.38
N LEU A 31 -8.44 -8.54 -1.35
CA LEU A 31 -8.02 -9.53 -2.35
C LEU A 31 -8.52 -10.95 -2.05
N GLN A 32 -9.00 -11.22 -0.84
CA GLN A 32 -9.54 -12.52 -0.41
C GLN A 32 -11.08 -12.55 -0.33
N GLY A 33 -11.76 -11.43 -0.57
CA GLY A 33 -13.22 -11.35 -0.48
C GLY A 33 -13.95 -12.15 -1.57
N ASP A 34 -15.14 -12.63 -1.25
CA ASP A 34 -15.92 -13.50 -2.14
C ASP A 34 -16.44 -12.80 -3.42
N ASP A 35 -16.51 -11.46 -3.40
CA ASP A 35 -17.05 -10.65 -4.50
C ASP A 35 -15.98 -10.14 -5.49
N LEU A 36 -14.79 -10.75 -5.54
CA LEU A 36 -13.72 -10.34 -6.44
C LEU A 36 -13.97 -10.76 -7.89
N ASN A 37 -13.72 -9.82 -8.79
CA ASN A 37 -13.59 -10.06 -10.22
C ASN A 37 -12.30 -9.40 -10.73
N LEU A 38 -11.91 -9.69 -11.96
CA LEU A 38 -10.65 -9.20 -12.55
C LEU A 38 -10.52 -7.67 -12.49
N ILE A 39 -11.62 -6.93 -12.72
CA ILE A 39 -11.65 -5.46 -12.63
C ILE A 39 -11.34 -5.01 -11.20
N LYS A 40 -12.01 -5.59 -10.20
CA LYS A 40 -11.80 -5.25 -8.79
C LYS A 40 -10.38 -5.60 -8.35
N THR A 41 -9.86 -6.78 -8.71
CA THR A 41 -8.47 -7.18 -8.42
C THR A 41 -7.48 -6.17 -8.97
N LYS A 42 -7.65 -5.79 -10.25
CA LYS A 42 -6.80 -4.81 -10.91
C LYS A 42 -6.85 -3.45 -10.22
N ASN A 43 -8.04 -2.99 -9.86
CA ASN A 43 -8.22 -1.71 -9.17
C ASN A 43 -7.60 -1.70 -7.77
N VAL A 44 -7.77 -2.77 -6.99
CA VAL A 44 -7.16 -2.89 -5.64
C VAL A 44 -5.64 -2.89 -5.74
N ALA A 45 -5.07 -3.68 -6.66
CA ALA A 45 -3.63 -3.74 -6.89
C ALA A 45 -3.05 -2.39 -7.34
N ALA A 46 -3.68 -1.76 -8.35
CA ALA A 46 -3.26 -0.45 -8.86
C ALA A 46 -3.34 0.65 -7.78
N ALA A 47 -4.42 0.66 -7.01
CA ALA A 47 -4.59 1.60 -5.91
C ALA A 47 -3.52 1.41 -4.83
N PHE A 48 -3.15 0.16 -4.51
CA PHE A 48 -2.11 -0.08 -3.52
C PHE A 48 -0.72 0.35 -3.99
N VAL A 49 -0.36 0.08 -5.25
CA VAL A 49 0.88 0.59 -5.88
C VAL A 49 0.96 2.11 -5.75
N ALA A 50 -0.10 2.83 -6.10
CA ALA A 50 -0.15 4.29 -5.99
C ALA A 50 -0.08 4.78 -4.54
N LYS A 51 -0.74 4.08 -3.62
CA LYS A 51 -0.74 4.38 -2.18
C LYS A 51 0.65 4.27 -1.57
N LEU A 52 1.47 3.28 -1.93
CA LEU A 52 2.84 3.13 -1.41
C LEU A 52 3.71 4.37 -1.71
N GLN A 53 3.61 4.90 -2.93
CA GLN A 53 4.31 6.14 -3.30
C GLN A 53 3.78 7.34 -2.51
N LEU A 54 2.46 7.43 -2.31
CA LEU A 54 1.83 8.47 -1.50
C LEU A 54 2.30 8.39 -0.03
N TYR A 55 2.40 7.20 0.53
CA TYR A 55 2.87 6.97 1.89
C TYR A 55 4.29 7.46 2.09
N LYS A 56 5.20 7.11 1.17
CA LYS A 56 6.57 7.63 1.16
C LYS A 56 6.61 9.16 1.11
N ARG A 57 5.85 9.78 0.19
CA ARG A 57 5.79 11.24 0.06
C ARG A 57 5.25 11.92 1.32
N ASN A 58 4.22 11.34 1.94
CA ASN A 58 3.62 11.88 3.15
C ASN A 58 4.56 11.75 4.35
N MET A 59 5.28 10.63 4.45
CA MET A 59 6.29 10.40 5.48
C MET A 59 7.42 11.43 5.40
N GLY A 60 7.94 11.71 4.20
CA GLY A 60 8.93 12.79 4.00
C GLY A 60 8.40 14.21 4.27
N ARG A 61 7.09 14.37 4.45
CA ARG A 61 6.43 15.63 4.85
C ARG A 61 5.99 15.60 6.32
N HIS A 62 6.43 14.61 7.09
CA HIS A 62 6.00 14.36 8.47
C HIS A 62 4.46 14.26 8.62
N LYS A 63 3.78 13.74 7.59
CA LYS A 63 2.32 13.49 7.59
C LYS A 63 2.06 12.00 7.78
N PHE A 64 1.67 11.63 8.99
CA PHE A 64 1.50 10.24 9.41
C PHE A 64 0.04 9.76 9.43
N ASN A 65 -0.85 10.35 8.64
CA ASN A 65 -2.29 10.01 8.62
C ASN A 65 -2.57 8.52 8.36
N ASN A 66 -1.70 7.84 7.61
CA ASN A 66 -1.80 6.41 7.32
C ASN A 66 -0.97 5.53 8.28
N PHE A 67 -0.27 6.17 9.22
CA PHE A 67 0.59 5.53 10.22
C PHE A 67 0.20 6.04 11.62
N PRO A 68 -1.00 5.71 12.12
CA PRO A 68 -1.51 6.23 13.39
C PRO A 68 -0.68 5.81 14.60
N SER A 69 -0.12 4.59 14.62
CA SER A 69 0.75 4.12 15.70
C SER A 69 2.05 4.92 15.72
N LEU A 70 2.64 5.17 14.54
CA LEU A 70 3.83 6.02 14.43
C LEU A 70 3.52 7.48 14.78
N SER A 71 2.37 7.99 14.33
CA SER A 71 1.88 9.33 14.63
C SER A 71 1.61 9.56 16.11
N ALA A 72 1.37 8.51 16.91
CA ALA A 72 1.19 8.66 18.35
C ALA A 72 2.51 8.93 19.08
N ILE A 73 3.65 8.60 18.46
CA ILE A 73 4.98 8.63 19.09
C ILE A 73 6.02 9.42 18.29
N PHE A 74 5.59 10.20 17.28
CA PHE A 74 6.47 10.86 16.31
C PHE A 74 7.41 11.92 16.90
N PHE A 75 7.18 12.40 18.12
CA PHE A 75 7.94 13.51 18.71
C PHE A 75 9.45 13.23 18.85
N ASN A 76 9.88 11.97 18.83
CA ASN A 76 11.28 11.56 18.94
C ASN A 76 11.81 10.84 17.69
N ILE A 77 11.05 10.82 16.58
CA ILE A 77 11.53 10.19 15.35
C ILE A 77 12.61 11.07 14.72
N ASN A 78 13.77 10.50 14.44
CA ASN A 78 14.84 11.23 13.77
C ASN A 78 14.65 11.15 12.23
N ASN A 79 15.34 12.01 11.49
CA ASN A 79 15.23 12.03 10.02
C ASN A 79 15.85 10.80 9.35
N ASP A 80 16.81 10.14 9.99
CA ASP A 80 17.45 8.94 9.46
C ASP A 80 16.47 7.74 9.50
N ASP A 81 15.70 7.59 10.58
CA ASP A 81 14.62 6.61 10.70
C ASP A 81 13.58 6.83 9.58
N LEU A 82 13.18 8.08 9.34
CA LEU A 82 12.24 8.43 8.27
C LEU A 82 12.81 8.12 6.88
N LEU A 83 14.12 8.31 6.67
CA LEU A 83 14.78 7.94 5.43
C LEU A 83 14.78 6.41 5.23
N VAL A 84 15.06 5.65 6.28
CA VAL A 84 15.00 4.18 6.28
C VAL A 84 13.60 3.69 5.95
N TYR A 85 12.57 4.24 6.60
CA TYR A 85 11.17 3.87 6.35
C TYR A 85 10.72 4.27 4.93
N GLY A 86 11.14 5.45 4.45
CA GLY A 86 10.90 5.88 3.08
C GLY A 86 11.55 4.97 2.04
N GLN A 87 12.77 4.51 2.29
CA GLN A 87 13.46 3.55 1.42
C GLN A 87 12.79 2.18 1.46
N HIS A 88 12.35 1.73 2.64
CA HIS A 88 11.62 0.48 2.78
C HIS A 88 10.30 0.49 1.99
N LEU A 89 9.53 1.60 2.05
CA LEU A 89 8.32 1.77 1.23
C LEU A 89 8.61 1.75 -0.27
N GLU A 90 9.74 2.31 -0.72
CA GLU A 90 10.16 2.23 -2.13
C GLU A 90 10.49 0.80 -2.55
N ASN A 91 11.20 0.04 -1.70
CA ASN A 91 11.52 -1.36 -1.96
C ASN A 91 10.25 -2.20 -2.05
N ILE A 92 9.30 -1.99 -1.13
CA ILE A 92 7.99 -2.65 -1.16
C ILE A 92 7.24 -2.30 -2.45
N HIS A 93 7.23 -1.02 -2.84
CA HIS A 93 6.59 -0.58 -4.08
C HIS A 93 7.17 -1.30 -5.30
N ALA A 94 8.50 -1.39 -5.41
CA ALA A 94 9.16 -2.08 -6.51
C ALA A 94 8.77 -3.56 -6.57
N VAL A 95 8.90 -4.29 -5.45
CA VAL A 95 8.59 -5.72 -5.37
C VAL A 95 7.10 -5.99 -5.59
N PHE A 96 6.22 -5.19 -4.99
CA PHE A 96 4.78 -5.38 -5.16
C PHE A 96 4.36 -5.11 -6.59
N LYS A 97 4.83 -4.02 -7.20
CA LYS A 97 4.52 -3.66 -8.59
C LYS A 97 4.97 -4.75 -9.56
N GLU A 98 6.17 -5.28 -9.38
CA GLU A 98 6.67 -6.40 -10.18
C GLU A 98 5.76 -7.62 -10.09
N ARG A 99 5.31 -7.98 -8.87
CA ARG A 99 4.46 -9.15 -8.62
C ARG A 99 3.05 -9.04 -9.19
N VAL A 100 2.51 -7.84 -9.35
CA VAL A 100 1.14 -7.62 -9.88
C VAL A 100 1.13 -7.08 -11.31
N GLN A 101 2.29 -7.04 -11.97
CA GLN A 101 2.45 -6.39 -13.27
C GLN A 101 1.54 -7.00 -14.34
N ASP A 102 1.34 -8.31 -14.31
CA ASP A 102 0.43 -9.07 -15.17
C ASP A 102 -1.03 -8.61 -15.01
N ILE A 103 -1.49 -8.46 -13.78
CA ILE A 103 -2.82 -7.93 -13.44
C ILE A 103 -2.96 -6.48 -13.91
N LEU A 104 -1.91 -5.66 -13.74
CA LEU A 104 -1.91 -4.27 -14.17
C LEU A 104 -1.94 -4.11 -15.69
N SER A 105 -1.23 -4.98 -16.42
CA SER A 105 -1.21 -4.98 -17.89
C SER A 105 -2.41 -5.66 -18.54
N MET A 106 -3.32 -6.24 -17.75
CA MET A 106 -4.47 -6.97 -18.28
C MET A 106 -5.41 -6.03 -19.04
N ASP A 107 -5.64 -6.31 -20.31
CA ASP A 107 -6.70 -5.64 -21.07
C ASP A 107 -8.06 -6.24 -20.71
N ILE A 108 -9.00 -5.37 -20.34
CA ILE A 108 -10.37 -5.75 -20.01
C ILE A 108 -11.22 -5.38 -21.21
N PRO A 109 -11.79 -6.36 -21.94
CA PRO A 109 -12.58 -6.09 -23.13
C PRO A 109 -13.77 -5.18 -22.82
N ASP A 110 -14.13 -4.30 -23.76
CA ASP A 110 -15.27 -3.40 -23.60
C ASP A 110 -16.57 -4.17 -23.35
N CYS A 111 -16.74 -5.36 -23.92
CA CYS A 111 -17.90 -6.21 -23.67
C CYS A 111 -18.04 -6.69 -22.21
N VAL A 112 -16.96 -6.66 -21.42
CA VAL A 112 -16.99 -6.96 -19.98
C VAL A 112 -17.38 -5.72 -19.16
N LEU A 113 -17.05 -4.53 -19.65
CA LEU A 113 -17.38 -3.25 -19.02
C LEU A 113 -18.81 -2.81 -19.35
N ASP A 114 -19.18 -2.96 -20.62
CA ASP A 114 -20.48 -2.70 -21.20
C ASP A 114 -20.81 -3.77 -22.24
N PRO A 115 -21.55 -4.82 -21.86
CA PRO A 115 -21.94 -5.91 -22.76
C PRO A 115 -22.75 -5.48 -23.99
N LEU A 116 -23.38 -4.31 -23.94
CA LEU A 116 -24.27 -3.81 -25.00
C LEU A 116 -23.64 -2.69 -25.85
N SER A 117 -22.46 -2.20 -25.49
CA SER A 117 -21.73 -1.16 -26.22
C SER A 117 -21.49 -1.45 -27.72
N ASN A 118 -21.48 -2.73 -28.12
CA ASN A 118 -21.27 -3.15 -29.50
C ASN A 118 -22.54 -3.20 -30.37
N VAL A 119 -23.73 -2.92 -29.82
CA VAL A 119 -25.01 -3.08 -30.54
C VAL A 119 -25.32 -1.86 -31.44
N ASP A 120 -24.65 -0.72 -31.24
CA ASP A 120 -24.92 0.52 -31.97
C ASP A 120 -24.22 0.64 -33.34
N THR A 121 -23.41 -0.35 -33.75
CA THR A 121 -22.70 -0.34 -35.06
C THR A 121 -23.37 -1.16 -36.16
N VAL A 122 -24.53 -1.78 -35.91
CA VAL A 122 -25.34 -2.44 -36.95
C VAL A 122 -26.55 -1.57 -37.27
N ARG A 123 -26.36 -0.56 -38.12
CA ARG A 123 -27.47 0.19 -38.75
C ARG A 123 -27.19 0.47 -40.21
#